data_AF-X0TC88-F1
#
_entry.id   AF-X0TC88-F1
#
_cell.length_a   1.000
_cell.length_b   1.000
_cell.length_c   1.000
_cell.angle_alpha   90.00
_cell.angle_beta   90.00
_cell.angle_gamma   90.00
#
_symmetry.space_group_name_H-M   'P 1'
#
loop_
_entity.id
_entity.type
_entity.pdbx_description
1 polymer ?
#
loop_
_entity_poly.entity_id
_entity_poly.type
_entity_poly.pdbx_seq_one_letter_code
_entity_poly.pdbx_strand_id
1 'polypeptide(L)' 'MSEKNMKALNKEEIFKLLKQHKEKLKKCYVLKIGIFGSVLRGDNTNESDVDFIVEFEDGKKN' A
#
# COMPACT_ATOMS: atom_id res chain seq x y z
N MET A 1 7.05 27.83 0.61
CA MET A 1 7.47 26.55 1.21
C MET A 1 6.19 25.85 1.60
N SER A 2 5.62 25.03 0.70
CA SER A 2 4.25 24.53 0.88
C SER A 2 4.22 23.46 1.96
N GLU A 3 3.56 23.79 3.06
CA GLU A 3 3.15 22.84 4.10
C GLU A 3 2.36 21.71 3.42
N LYS A 4 2.99 20.53 3.35
CA LYS A 4 2.27 19.29 3.03
C LYS A 4 1.27 19.09 4.16
N ASN A 5 0.03 19.52 3.94
CA ASN A 5 -1.12 19.05 4.68
C ASN A 5 -1.03 17.53 4.73
N MET A 6 -0.72 16.98 5.90
CA MET A 6 -0.74 15.55 6.15
C MET A 6 -2.23 15.18 6.15
N LYS A 7 -2.74 14.92 4.95
CA LYS A 7 -4.06 14.31 4.75
C LYS A 7 -3.86 12.82 4.99
N ALA A 8 -4.80 12.22 5.72
CA ALA A 8 -4.80 10.78 5.94
C ALA A 8 -4.65 10.11 4.58
N LEU A 9 -3.74 9.14 4.47
CA LEU A 9 -3.58 8.41 3.21
C LEU A 9 -4.88 7.66 2.94
N ASN A 10 -5.65 8.15 1.98
CA ASN A 10 -6.84 7.45 1.52
C ASN A 10 -6.44 6.25 0.66
N LYS A 11 -7.32 5.25 0.59
CA LYS A 11 -7.14 4.05 -0.25
C LYS A 11 -6.69 4.36 -1.68
N GLU A 12 -7.21 5.43 -2.27
CA GLU A 12 -6.89 5.83 -3.65
C GLU A 12 -5.44 6.27 -3.82
N GLU A 13 -4.91 7.07 -2.88
CA GLU A 13 -3.52 7.51 -2.88
C GLU A 13 -2.57 6.32 -2.66
N ILE A 14 -2.96 5.39 -1.78
CA ILE A 14 -2.21 4.15 -1.55
C ILE A 14 -2.17 3.32 -2.84
N PHE A 15 -3.31 3.12 -3.51
CA PHE A 15 -3.34 2.41 -4.80
C PHE A 15 -2.53 3.11 -5.88
N LYS A 16 -2.53 4.45 -5.92
CA LYS A 16 -1.71 5.22 -6.86
C LYS A 16 -0.22 5.02 -6.61
N LEU A 17 0.20 5.05 -5.34
CA LEU A 17 1.58 4.79 -4.94
C LEU A 17 2.02 3.36 -5.30
N LEU A 18 1.17 2.36 -4.99
CA LEU A 18 1.41 0.97 -5.36
C LEU A 18 1.54 0.79 -6.88
N LYS A 19 0.68 1.46 -7.67
CA LYS A 19 0.78 1.46 -9.13
C LYS A 19 2.08 2.09 -9.63
N GLN A 20 2.49 3.22 -9.05
CA GLN A 20 3.75 3.89 -9.39
C GLN A 20 4.96 3.00 -9.10
N HIS A 21 4.89 2.16 -8.08
CA HIS A 21 5.95 1.22 -7.71
C HIS A 21 5.73 -0.22 -8.21
N LYS A 22 4.77 -0.44 -9.11
CA LYS A 22 4.40 -1.78 -9.60
C LYS A 22 5.58 -2.55 -10.17
N GLU A 23 6.49 -1.90 -10.89
CA GLU A 23 7.71 -2.54 -11.41
C GLU A 23 8.65 -3.03 -10.30
N LYS A 24 8.82 -2.25 -9.22
CA LYS A 24 9.61 -2.66 -8.06
C LYS A 24 8.96 -3.84 -7.36
N LEU A 25 7.65 -3.78 -7.15
CA LEU A 25 6.88 -4.87 -6.54
C LEU A 25 6.99 -6.16 -7.36
N LYS A 26 6.92 -6.06 -8.69
CA LYS A 26 7.12 -7.21 -9.60
C LYS A 26 8.53 -7.80 -9.48
N LYS A 27 9.57 -6.96 -9.33
CA LYS A 27 10.96 -7.43 -9.08
C LYS A 27 11.09 -8.15 -7.74
N CYS A 28 10.25 -7.80 -6.77
CA CYS A 28 10.13 -8.51 -5.49
C CYS A 28 9.21 -9.74 -5.58
N TYR A 29 8.89 -10.24 -6.77
CA TYR A 29 8.01 -11.39 -7.01
C TYR A 29 6.60 -11.22 -6.43
N VAL A 30 6.13 -9.99 -6.26
CA VAL A 30 4.77 -9.72 -5.81
C VAL A 30 3.78 -9.98 -6.96
N LEU A 31 2.89 -10.95 -6.78
CA LEU A 31 1.77 -11.25 -7.68
C LEU A 31 0.58 -10.35 -7.39
N LYS A 32 0.22 -10.19 -6.11
CA LYS A 32 -0.99 -9.50 -5.68
C LYS A 32 -0.77 -8.73 -4.39
N ILE A 33 -1.42 -7.58 -4.27
CA ILE A 33 -1.44 -6.79 -3.04
C ILE A 33 -2.89 -6.48 -2.71
N GLY A 34 -3.32 -6.86 -1.52
CA GLY A 34 -4.57 -6.46 -0.90
C GLY A 34 -4.32 -5.48 0.23
N ILE A 35 -5.13 -4.44 0.33
CA ILE A 35 -5.14 -3.54 1.49
C ILE A 35 -6.14 -4.12 2.50
N PHE A 36 -5.81 -4.11 3.78
CA PHE A 36 -6.76 -4.48 4.83
C PHE A 36 -6.68 -3.53 6.03
N GLY A 37 -7.43 -3.81 7.09
CA GLY A 37 -7.33 -3.08 8.35
C GLY A 37 -8.12 -1.77 8.37
N SER A 38 -7.62 -0.80 9.15
CA SER A 38 -8.26 0.50 9.41
C SER A 38 -8.51 1.31 8.12
N VAL A 39 -7.64 1.17 7.12
CA VAL A 39 -7.77 1.82 5.80
C VAL A 39 -9.02 1.40 5.04
N LEU A 40 -9.47 0.15 5.23
CA LEU A 40 -10.68 -0.36 4.56
C LEU A 40 -11.96 0.09 5.28
N ARG A 41 -11.88 0.29 6.60
CA ARG A 41 -12.98 0.79 7.43
C ARG A 41 -13.19 2.30 7.34
N GLY A 42 -12.22 3.04 6.81
CA GLY A 42 -12.28 4.51 6.71
C GLY A 42 -11.96 5.25 8.01
N ASP A 43 -11.56 4.52 9.05
CA ASP A 43 -11.13 5.06 10.34
C ASP A 43 -9.61 5.30 10.40
N ASN A 44 -8.91 5.25 9.26
CA ASN A 44 -7.48 5.48 9.26
C ASN A 44 -7.15 6.96 9.47
N THR A 45 -6.33 7.22 10.48
CA THR A 45 -5.81 8.54 10.79
C THR A 45 -4.44 8.75 10.15
N ASN A 46 -3.92 9.98 10.21
CA ASN A 46 -2.57 10.31 9.73
C ASN A 46 -1.43 9.55 10.43
N GLU A 47 -1.70 9.02 11.61
CA GLU A 47 -0.76 8.25 12.42
C GLU A 47 -1.03 6.74 12.31
N SER A 48 -2.04 6.34 11.54
CA SER A 48 -2.38 4.93 11.37
C SER A 48 -1.40 4.24 10.44
N ASP A 49 -0.90 3.09 10.88
CA ASP A 49 -0.19 2.17 10.01
C ASP A 49 -1.10 1.65 8.89
N VAL A 50 -0.48 1.29 7.76
CA VAL A 50 -1.18 0.71 6.62
C VAL A 50 -0.86 -0.76 6.52
N ASP A 51 -1.88 -1.58 6.74
CA ASP A 51 -1.78 -3.02 6.67
C ASP A 51 -2.02 -3.55 5.24
N PHE A 52 -1.10 -4.39 4.76
CA PHE A 52 -1.18 -5.02 3.44
C PHE A 52 -1.01 -6.54 3.53
N ILE A 53 -1.76 -7.25 2.67
CA ILE A 53 -1.53 -8.65 2.35
C ILE A 53 -0.86 -8.70 0.99
N VAL A 54 0.22 -9.47 0.89
CA VAL A 54 0.99 -9.62 -0.34
C VAL A 54 1.04 -11.10 -0.71
N GLU A 55 0.62 -11.39 -1.94
CA GLU A 55 0.77 -12.70 -2.55
C GLU A 55 2.02 -12.68 -3.42
N PHE A 56 2.91 -13.65 -3.22
CA PHE A 56 4.16 -13.77 -3.96
C PHE A 56 4.09 -14.94 -4.96
N GLU A 57 4.94 -14.88 -5.98
CA GLU A 57 5.04 -15.92 -7.00
C GLU A 57 5.54 -17.25 -6.41
N ASP A 58 4.84 -18.33 -6.73
CA ASP A 58 5.14 -19.66 -6.21
C ASP A 58 6.53 -20.14 -6.69
N GLY A 59 7.32 -20.71 -5.78
CA GLY A 59 8.72 -21.08 -6.04
C GLY A 59 9.77 -20.01 -5.70
N LYS A 60 9.36 -18.84 -5.20
CA LYS A 60 10.26 -17.80 -4.64
C LYS A 60 9.87 -17.49 -3.19
N LYS A 61 10.08 -18.46 -2.30
CA LYS A 61 10.15 -18.19 -0.85
C LYS A 61 11.58 -17.76 -0.51
N ASN A 62 11.73 -16.60 0.12
CA ASN A 62 12.93 -16.32 0.92
C ASN A 62 12.99 -17.29 2.09
#